data_AF-A0A497FIK8-F1
#
_entry.id   AF-A0A497FIK8-F1
#
_cell.length_a   1.000
_cell.length_b   1.000
_cell.length_c   1.000
_cell.angle_alpha   90.00
_cell.angle_beta   90.00
_cell.angle_gamma   90.00
#
_symmetry.space_group_name_H-M   'P 1'
#
loop_
_entity.id
_entity.type
_entity.pdbx_description
1 polymer ?
#
loop_
_entity_poly.entity_id
_entity_poly.type
_entity_poly.pdbx_seq_one_letter_code
_entity_poly.pdbx_strand_id
1 'polypeptide(L)'
;MNKYTFLIDIDYKPTNPNKFAEEFTNKIKFVEDILKVFVEEVEVFETRKGIHIYVYASSERKISDEEIVVIQLALGSDYKREIFNWSRVISNPKPKHWNVLFKSKEKITKLSRMLTILINNKLDGLGKDL
;
A
#
# COMPACT_ATOMS: atom_id res chain seq x y z
N MET A 1 -3.84 -11.68 -15.68
CA MET A 1 -4.20 -11.17 -14.34
C MET A 1 -4.37 -9.67 -14.42
N ASN A 2 -5.34 -9.12 -13.69
CA ASN A 2 -5.51 -7.67 -13.55
C ASN A 2 -4.39 -7.12 -12.68
N LYS A 3 -3.91 -5.92 -12.99
CA LYS A 3 -2.83 -5.23 -12.26
C LYS A 3 -3.40 -4.08 -11.44
N TYR A 4 -2.88 -3.91 -10.23
CA TYR A 4 -3.31 -2.89 -9.28
C TYR A 4 -2.10 -2.23 -8.64
N THR A 5 -2.28 -0.97 -8.25
CA THR A 5 -1.35 -0.25 -7.39
C THR A 5 -2.13 0.29 -6.21
N PHE A 6 -1.87 -0.24 -5.02
CA PHE A 6 -2.41 0.31 -3.79
C PHE A 6 -1.46 1.40 -3.28
N LEU A 7 -2.01 2.59 -3.08
CA LEU A 7 -1.28 3.76 -2.66
C LEU A 7 -1.47 3.89 -1.15
N ILE A 8 -0.46 3.72 -0.32
CA ILE A 8 -0.59 3.81 1.14
C ILE A 8 0.12 5.07 1.62
N ASP A 9 -0.52 5.84 2.49
CA ASP A 9 0.09 7.03 3.12
C ASP A 9 0.18 6.83 4.62
N ILE A 10 1.40 6.81 5.13
CA ILE A 10 1.69 6.70 6.56
C ILE A 10 2.18 8.07 7.01
N ASP A 11 1.47 8.70 7.95
CA ASP A 11 1.70 10.09 8.36
C ASP A 11 2.89 10.29 9.33
N TYR A 12 3.64 9.23 9.60
CA TYR A 12 4.83 9.21 10.45
C TYR A 12 6.00 8.45 9.82
N LYS A 13 7.22 8.72 10.30
CA LYS A 13 8.43 8.00 9.91
C LYS A 13 8.71 6.88 10.91
N PRO A 14 8.78 5.60 10.50
CA PRO A 14 9.03 4.50 11.43
C PRO A 14 10.38 4.65 12.15
N THR A 15 10.38 4.61 13.48
CA THR A 15 11.61 4.64 14.30
C THR A 15 12.33 3.30 14.34
N ASN A 16 11.59 2.19 14.17
CA ASN A 16 12.12 0.84 14.03
C ASN A 16 11.71 0.24 12.66
N PRO A 17 12.57 0.38 11.64
CA PRO A 17 12.28 -0.09 10.28
C PRO A 17 12.03 -1.60 10.15
N ASN A 18 12.75 -2.43 10.93
CA ASN A 18 12.58 -3.88 10.89
C ASN A 18 11.21 -4.31 11.41
N LYS A 19 10.82 -3.78 12.58
CA LYS A 19 9.50 -4.04 13.15
C LYS A 19 8.38 -3.54 12.24
N PHE A 20 8.54 -2.35 11.67
CA PHE A 20 7.59 -1.81 10.70
C PHE A 20 7.44 -2.72 9.48
N ALA A 21 8.55 -3.14 8.87
CA ALA A 21 8.53 -4.01 7.70
C ALA A 21 7.86 -5.35 8.02
N GLU A 22 8.12 -5.94 9.19
CA GLU A 22 7.47 -7.17 9.65
C GLU A 22 5.95 -7.00 9.80
N GLU A 23 5.50 -5.97 10.52
CA GLU A 23 4.07 -5.70 10.72
C GLU A 23 3.36 -5.40 9.40
N PHE A 24 4.01 -4.66 8.50
CA PHE A 24 3.46 -4.33 7.18
C PHE A 24 3.34 -5.57 6.29
N THR A 25 4.37 -6.41 6.21
CA THR A 25 4.31 -7.68 5.47
C THR A 25 3.26 -8.63 6.05
N ASN A 26 3.05 -8.66 7.37
CA ASN A 26 1.99 -9.47 7.97
C ASN A 26 0.59 -9.01 7.55
N LYS A 27 0.36 -7.69 7.43
CA LYS A 27 -0.89 -7.15 6.87
C LYS A 27 -1.05 -7.51 5.40
N ILE A 28 0.03 -7.45 4.61
CA ILE A 28 0.00 -7.89 3.21
C ILE A 28 -0.49 -9.33 3.13
N LYS A 29 0.16 -10.28 3.81
CA LYS A 29 -0.22 -11.70 3.80
C LYS A 29 -1.70 -11.91 4.09
N PHE A 30 -2.19 -11.26 5.15
CA PHE A 30 -3.60 -11.36 5.52
C PHE A 30 -4.54 -10.89 4.39
N VAL A 31 -4.19 -9.78 3.73
CA VAL A 31 -4.91 -9.29 2.55
C VAL A 31 -4.83 -10.27 1.38
N GLU A 32 -3.65 -10.82 1.08
CA GLU A 32 -3.48 -11.79 -0.01
C GLU A 32 -4.32 -13.04 0.22
N ASP A 33 -4.27 -13.59 1.43
CA ASP A 33 -4.96 -14.82 1.81
C ASP A 33 -6.48 -14.68 1.69
N ILE A 34 -7.03 -13.57 2.18
CA ILE A 34 -8.48 -13.33 2.25
C ILE A 34 -9.03 -12.87 0.90
N LEU A 35 -8.35 -11.94 0.23
CA LEU A 35 -8.88 -11.26 -0.95
C LEU A 35 -8.36 -11.80 -2.29
N LYS A 36 -7.38 -12.71 -2.25
CA LYS A 36 -6.71 -13.29 -3.44
C LYS A 36 -6.13 -12.21 -4.35
N VAL A 37 -5.44 -11.26 -3.71
CA VAL A 37 -4.68 -10.18 -4.34
C VAL A 37 -3.21 -10.43 -4.00
N PHE A 38 -2.38 -10.71 -4.99
CA PHE A 38 -1.00 -11.11 -4.79
C PHE A 38 -0.07 -9.93 -5.03
N VAL A 39 0.72 -9.57 -4.03
CA VAL A 39 1.70 -8.48 -4.08
C VAL A 39 2.95 -8.99 -4.79
N GLU A 40 3.37 -8.21 -5.78
CA GLU A 40 4.54 -8.51 -6.63
C GLU A 40 5.75 -7.71 -6.17
N GLU A 41 5.54 -6.45 -5.79
CA GLU A 41 6.61 -5.54 -5.40
C GLU A 41 6.07 -4.42 -4.51
N VAL A 42 6.92 -3.91 -3.62
CA VAL A 42 6.64 -2.74 -2.80
C VAL A 42 7.72 -1.68 -2.96
N GLU A 43 7.33 -0.44 -3.26
CA GLU A 43 8.24 0.72 -3.23
C GLU A 43 7.85 1.68 -2.11
N VAL A 44 8.84 2.20 -1.38
CA VAL A 44 8.64 3.16 -0.30
C VAL A 44 9.32 4.48 -0.62
N PHE A 45 8.62 5.58 -0.43
CA PHE A 45 9.12 6.93 -0.64
C PHE A 45 8.97 7.76 0.63
N GLU A 46 10.03 8.47 1.03
CA GLU A 46 9.97 9.32 2.21
C GLU A 46 9.37 10.68 1.84
N THR A 47 8.49 11.18 2.71
CA THR A 47 7.90 12.50 2.62
C THR A 47 8.41 13.41 3.73
N ARG A 48 7.96 14.66 3.76
CA ARG A 48 8.31 15.56 4.87
C ARG A 48 7.85 15.00 6.22
N LYS A 49 6.67 14.36 6.29
CA LYS A 49 6.03 13.95 7.54
C LYS A 49 6.14 12.45 7.82
N GLY A 50 6.05 11.63 6.79
CA GLY A 50 6.04 10.17 6.93
C GLY A 50 6.55 9.47 5.68
N ILE A 51 5.84 8.44 5.24
CA ILE A 51 6.20 7.64 4.07
C ILE A 51 4.98 7.34 3.19
N HIS A 52 5.21 7.29 1.89
CA HIS A 52 4.27 6.76 0.93
C HIS A 52 4.74 5.38 0.51
N ILE A 53 3.82 4.43 0.38
CA ILE A 53 4.13 3.06 -0.02
C ILE A 53 3.27 2.71 -1.23
N TYR A 54 3.92 2.27 -2.29
CA TYR A 54 3.30 1.75 -3.50
C TYR A 54 3.37 0.24 -3.42
N VAL A 55 2.21 -0.40 -3.39
CA VAL A 55 2.10 -1.86 -3.38
C VAL A 55 1.60 -2.27 -4.76
N TYR A 56 2.50 -2.83 -5.57
CA TYR A 56 2.18 -3.38 -6.88
C TYR A 56 1.66 -4.80 -6.70
N ALA A 57 0.48 -5.06 -7.25
CA ALA A 57 -0.20 -6.33 -7.02
C ALA A 57 -0.97 -6.78 -8.25
N SER A 58 -1.33 -8.06 -8.27
CA SER A 58 -2.17 -8.65 -9.27
C SER A 58 -3.26 -9.54 -8.69
N SER A 59 -4.36 -9.68 -9.43
CA SER A 59 -5.45 -10.58 -9.07
C SER A 59 -6.13 -11.13 -10.30
N GLU A 60 -6.63 -12.37 -10.21
CA GLU A 60 -7.48 -12.95 -11.25
C GLU A 60 -8.84 -12.26 -11.30
N ARG A 61 -9.41 -11.93 -10.12
CA ARG A 61 -10.66 -11.21 -10.03
C ARG A 61 -10.45 -9.72 -10.21
N LYS A 62 -11.52 -9.03 -10.61
CA LYS A 62 -11.53 -7.57 -10.61
C LYS A 62 -11.75 -7.08 -9.17
N ILE A 63 -10.85 -6.23 -8.69
CA ILE A 63 -10.99 -5.50 -7.43
C ILE A 63 -11.76 -4.21 -7.71
N SER A 64 -12.82 -3.96 -6.93
CA SER A 64 -13.60 -2.73 -7.04
C SER A 64 -12.90 -1.54 -6.37
N ASP A 65 -13.32 -0.33 -6.68
CA ASP A 65 -12.74 0.88 -6.06
C ASP A 65 -13.01 0.93 -4.54
N GLU A 66 -14.16 0.42 -4.10
CA GLU A 66 -14.52 0.25 -2.69
C GLU A 66 -13.53 -0.70 -1.99
N GLU A 67 -13.22 -1.82 -2.64
CA GLU A 67 -12.23 -2.77 -2.12
C GLU A 67 -10.82 -2.19 -2.08
N ILE A 68 -10.44 -1.37 -3.07
CA ILE A 68 -9.14 -0.66 -3.05
C ILE A 68 -9.05 0.22 -1.79
N VAL A 69 -10.11 0.96 -1.44
CA VAL A 69 -10.12 1.78 -0.21
C VAL A 69 -9.96 0.91 1.03
N VAL A 70 -10.69 -0.21 1.12
CA VAL A 70 -10.61 -1.14 2.26
C VAL A 70 -9.20 -1.74 2.39
N ILE A 71 -8.60 -2.17 1.27
CA ILE A 71 -7.25 -2.72 1.24
C ILE A 71 -6.24 -1.67 1.68
N GLN A 72 -6.32 -0.45 1.16
CA GLN A 72 -5.41 0.63 1.55
C GLN A 72 -5.51 0.94 3.06
N LEU A 73 -6.73 0.96 3.60
CA LEU A 73 -6.95 1.13 5.03
C LEU A 73 -6.39 -0.04 5.86
N ALA A 74 -6.63 -1.28 5.44
CA ALA A 74 -6.14 -2.48 6.11
C ALA A 74 -4.60 -2.56 6.16
N LEU A 75 -3.93 -2.07 5.11
CA LEU A 75 -2.48 -1.95 5.05
C LEU A 75 -1.94 -0.80 5.93
N GLY A 76 -2.81 0.03 6.50
CA GLY A 76 -2.49 1.04 7.49
C GLY A 76 -2.38 2.47 6.94
N SER A 77 -2.93 2.73 5.76
CA SER A 77 -3.04 4.09 5.22
C SER A 77 -3.79 5.01 6.19
N ASP A 78 -3.45 6.30 6.19
CA ASP A 78 -4.12 7.33 7.01
C ASP A 78 -5.65 7.24 6.85
N TYR A 79 -6.33 7.05 7.97
CA TYR A 79 -7.77 6.79 7.94
C TYR A 79 -8.57 8.00 7.43
N LYS A 80 -8.10 9.23 7.64
CA LYS A 80 -8.80 10.43 7.16
C LYS A 80 -8.76 10.47 5.64
N ARG A 81 -7.61 10.12 5.06
CA ARG A 81 -7.42 9.96 3.62
C ARG A 81 -8.32 8.87 3.04
N GLU A 82 -8.41 7.71 3.67
CA GLU A 82 -9.28 6.64 3.19
C GLU A 82 -10.77 6.96 3.33
N ILE A 83 -11.20 7.65 4.39
CA ILE A 83 -12.58 8.14 4.51
C ILE A 83 -12.90 9.15 3.40
N PHE A 84 -11.96 10.02 3.05
CA PHE A 84 -12.14 10.97 1.96
C PHE A 84 -12.20 10.27 0.58
N ASN A 85 -11.34 9.27 0.36
CA ASN A 85 -11.39 8.43 -0.83
C ASN A 85 -12.71 7.65 -0.92
N TRP A 86 -13.16 7.03 0.19
CA TRP A 86 -14.45 6.37 0.29
C TRP A 86 -15.59 7.28 -0.13
N SER A 87 -15.65 8.49 0.44
CA SER A 87 -16.67 9.49 0.10
C SER A 87 -16.72 9.83 -1.40
N ARG A 88 -15.58 9.80 -2.08
CA ARG A 88 -15.50 10.00 -3.55
C ARG A 88 -15.97 8.76 -4.31
N VAL A 89 -15.55 7.58 -3.88
CA VAL A 89 -15.91 6.30 -4.51
C VAL A 89 -17.42 6.11 -4.51
N ILE A 90 -18.10 6.43 -3.41
CA ILE A 90 -19.56 6.26 -3.26
C ILE A 90 -20.37 7.45 -3.81
N SER A 91 -19.72 8.53 -4.25
CA SER A 91 -20.42 9.72 -4.74
C SER A 91 -21.03 9.51 -6.12
N ASN A 92 -22.09 10.27 -6.43
CA ASN A 92 -22.73 10.28 -7.73
C ASN A 92 -22.93 11.75 -8.20
N PRO A 93 -22.27 12.20 -9.30
CA PRO A 93 -21.38 11.43 -10.16
C PRO A 93 -20.03 11.16 -9.50
N LYS A 94 -19.51 9.96 -9.71
CA LYS A 94 -18.19 9.56 -9.24
C LYS A 94 -17.08 10.34 -9.99
N PRO A 95 -16.11 10.96 -9.29
CA PRO A 95 -14.98 11.64 -9.92
C PRO A 95 -14.14 10.68 -10.76
N LYS A 96 -13.70 11.12 -11.95
CA LYS A 96 -12.80 10.35 -12.83
C LYS A 96 -11.49 9.94 -12.15
N HIS A 97 -10.98 10.80 -11.28
CA HIS A 97 -9.80 10.53 -10.46
C HIS A 97 -10.22 10.67 -8.99
N TRP A 98 -10.56 9.55 -8.36
CA TRP A 98 -10.94 9.51 -6.95
C TRP A 98 -9.71 9.24 -6.05
N ASN A 99 -8.83 8.33 -6.47
CA ASN A 99 -7.61 7.95 -5.76
C ASN A 99 -6.46 8.90 -6.10
N VAL A 100 -6.63 10.18 -5.75
CA VAL A 100 -5.64 11.21 -6.05
C VAL A 100 -4.68 11.34 -4.88
N LEU A 101 -3.48 10.79 -5.04
CA LEU A 101 -2.33 11.11 -4.22
C LEU A 101 -1.10 11.48 -5.07
N PHE A 102 -0.05 11.93 -4.38
CA PHE A 102 1.32 11.97 -4.90
C PHE A 102 1.63 12.98 -6.02
N LYS A 103 0.98 14.14 -6.05
CA LYS A 103 1.28 15.20 -7.04
C LYS A 103 2.67 15.85 -6.92
N SER A 104 3.47 15.62 -5.85
CA SER A 104 4.80 16.25 -5.73
C SER A 104 5.77 15.62 -4.70
N LYS A 105 7.03 15.45 -5.14
CA LYS A 105 8.32 15.20 -4.41
C LYS A 105 8.32 14.08 -3.36
N GLU A 106 8.09 12.88 -3.84
CA GLU A 106 8.66 11.67 -3.25
C GLU A 106 10.18 11.73 -3.33
N LYS A 107 10.85 11.56 -2.19
CA LYS A 107 12.30 11.50 -2.14
C LYS A 107 12.73 10.08 -1.84
N ILE A 108 13.61 9.56 -2.67
CA ILE A 108 14.32 8.32 -2.38
C ILE A 108 15.42 8.66 -1.36
N THR A 109 15.20 8.31 -0.10
CA THR A 109 16.17 8.50 0.99
C THR A 109 16.77 7.17 1.44
N LYS A 110 17.65 7.21 2.44
CA LYS A 110 18.15 5.99 3.10
C LYS A 110 17.01 5.19 3.74
N LEU A 111 16.04 5.86 4.37
CA LEU A 111 14.88 5.21 4.98
C LEU A 111 14.01 4.54 3.91
N SER A 112 13.71 5.25 2.82
CA SER A 112 12.99 4.73 1.65
C SER A 112 13.60 3.41 1.16
N ARG A 113 14.89 3.45 0.80
CA ARG A 113 15.61 2.27 0.26
C ARG A 113 15.63 1.12 1.26
N MET A 114 15.88 1.41 2.53
CA MET A 114 15.93 0.40 3.56
C MET A 114 14.57 -0.29 3.75
N LEU A 115 13.47 0.47 3.81
CA LEU A 115 12.13 -0.11 3.94
C LEU A 115 11.73 -0.90 2.69
N THR A 116 11.99 -0.38 1.49
CA THR A 116 11.81 -1.12 0.23
C THR A 116 12.53 -2.47 0.28
N ILE A 117 13.83 -2.50 0.62
CA ILE A 117 14.60 -3.74 0.67
C ILE A 117 14.06 -4.70 1.75
N LEU A 118 13.79 -4.20 2.96
CA LEU A 118 13.32 -5.03 4.07
C LEU A 118 11.96 -5.67 3.78
N ILE A 119 11.03 -4.92 3.19
CA ILE A 119 9.69 -5.42 2.86
C ILE A 119 9.78 -6.46 1.74
N ASN A 120 10.46 -6.16 0.63
CA ASN A 120 10.55 -7.11 -0.49
C ASN A 120 11.34 -8.37 -0.13
N ASN A 121 12.45 -8.27 0.62
CA ASN A 121 13.15 -9.47 1.10
C ASN A 121 12.26 -10.38 1.95
N LYS A 122 11.36 -9.79 2.75
CA LYS A 122 10.39 -10.56 3.53
C LYS A 122 9.34 -11.20 2.63
N LEU A 123 8.87 -10.51 1.58
CA LEU A 123 7.94 -11.07 0.58
C LEU A 123 8.58 -12.24 -0.19
N ASP A 124 9.81 -12.07 -0.69
CA ASP A 124 10.55 -13.10 -1.44
C ASP A 124 10.92 -14.31 -0.59
N GLY A 125 11.26 -14.08 0.68
CA GLY A 125 11.56 -15.16 1.63
C GLY A 125 10.37 -16.09 1.87
N LEU A 126 9.14 -15.62 1.65
CA LEU A 126 7.92 -16.40 1.87
C LEU A 126 7.54 -17.26 0.66
N GLY A 127 7.91 -16.83 -0.55
CA GLY A 127 7.68 -17.60 -1.78
C GLY A 127 8.52 -18.86 -1.91
N LYS A 128 9.39 -19.16 -0.92
CA LYS A 128 10.27 -20.35 -0.90
C LYS A 128 9.77 -21.46 0.04
N ASP A 129 8.75 -21.20 0.84
CA ASP A 129 8.20 -22.16 1.82
C ASP A 129 6.84 -22.76 1.38
N LEU A 130 6.43 -22.52 0.12
CA LEU A 130 5.26 -23.11 -0.55
C LEU A 130 5.70 -23.94 -1.75
#